data_AF-A0A927SSA3-F1
#
_entry.id   AF-A0A927SSA3-F1
#
_cell.length_a   1.000
_cell.length_b   1.000
_cell.length_c   1.000
_cell.angle_alpha   90.00
_cell.angle_beta   90.00
_cell.angle_gamma   90.00
#
_symmetry.space_group_name_H-M   'P 1'
#
loop_
_entity.id
_entity.type
_entity.pdbx_description
1 polymer ?
#
loop_
_entity_poly.entity_id
_entity_poly.type
_entity_poly.pdbx_seq_one_letter_code
_entity_poly.pdbx_strand_id
1 'polypeptide(L)'
;MSIKEMEAKVMELKELQRMQDELEAEIDSLKDAIKAAMGDQEQIIAGAFKITYKAVSSSRVDTTALKKAMPEVAAQFTKTTTSHRLTIA
;
A
#
# COMPACT_ATOMS: atom_id res chain seq x y z
N MET A 1 19.20 -18.29 16.29
CA MET A 1 17.96 -18.92 15.80
C MET A 1 18.37 -20.05 14.86
N SER A 2 18.02 -21.27 15.21
CA SER A 2 18.23 -22.48 14.42
C SER A 2 17.23 -22.55 13.26
N ILE A 3 17.48 -23.45 12.30
CA ILE A 3 16.57 -23.69 11.16
C ILE A 3 15.15 -24.04 11.66
N LYS A 4 15.04 -24.86 12.71
CA LYS A 4 13.75 -25.23 13.30
C LYS A 4 13.01 -24.05 13.91
N GLU A 5 13.73 -23.15 14.58
CA GLU A 5 13.15 -21.92 15.12
C GLU A 5 12.74 -20.94 14.01
N MET A 6 13.49 -20.89 12.90
CA MET A 6 13.13 -20.09 11.73
C MET A 6 11.87 -20.63 11.05
N GLU A 7 11.74 -21.95 10.92
CA GLU A 7 10.54 -22.60 10.38
C GLU A 7 9.30 -22.28 11.22
N ALA A 8 9.41 -22.38 12.55
CA ALA A 8 8.33 -22.00 13.47
C ALA A 8 7.93 -20.52 13.31
N LYS A 9 8.91 -19.61 13.19
CA LYS A 9 8.66 -18.18 12.99
C LYS A 9 8.04 -17.87 11.63
N VAL A 10 8.42 -18.59 10.59
CA VAL A 10 7.81 -18.45 9.26
C VAL A 10 6.36 -18.91 9.27
N MET A 11 6.04 -20.00 9.97
CA MET A 11 4.66 -20.46 10.14
C MET A 11 3.81 -19.43 10.89
N GLU A 12 4.27 -18.95 12.04
CA GLU A 12 3.61 -17.88 12.81
C GLU A 12 3.38 -16.62 11.95
N LEU A 13 4.38 -16.23 11.16
CA LEU A 13 4.28 -15.09 10.26
C LEU A 13 3.24 -15.30 9.15
N LYS A 14 3.16 -16.50 8.54
CA LYS A 14 2.15 -16.81 7.51
C LYS A 14 0.73 -16.80 8.10
N GLU A 15 0.56 -17.28 9.33
CA GLU A 15 -0.73 -17.21 10.02
C GLU A 15 -1.16 -15.76 10.28
N LEU A 16 -0.25 -14.93 10.79
CA LEU A 16 -0.50 -13.50 11.01
C LEU A 16 -0.82 -12.77 9.71
N GLN A 17 -0.13 -13.09 8.60
CA GLN A 17 -0.42 -12.52 7.29
C GLN A 17 -1.82 -12.89 6.81
N ARG A 18 -2.23 -14.16 6.97
CA ARG A 18 -3.60 -14.57 6.62
C ARG A 18 -4.65 -13.80 7.43
N MET A 19 -4.44 -13.65 8.74
CA MET A 19 -5.34 -12.87 9.58
C MET A 19 -5.39 -11.40 9.18
N GLN A 20 -4.24 -10.83 8.79
CA GLN A 20 -4.16 -9.47 8.28
C GLN A 20 -4.96 -9.32 6.99
N ASP A 21 -4.82 -10.24 6.04
CA ASP A 21 -5.54 -10.20 4.76
C ASP A 21 -7.06 -10.31 4.97
N GLU A 22 -7.51 -11.18 5.87
CA GLU A 22 -8.92 -11.31 6.25
C GLU A 22 -9.46 -10.02 6.86
N LEU A 23 -8.74 -9.43 7.82
CA LEU A 23 -9.12 -8.16 8.44
C LEU A 23 -9.08 -6.99 7.46
N GLU A 24 -8.11 -6.96 6.55
CA GLU A 24 -8.01 -5.92 5.52
C GLU A 24 -9.19 -5.99 4.56
N ALA A 25 -9.61 -7.20 4.16
CA ALA A 25 -10.81 -7.40 3.36
C ALA A 25 -12.09 -6.93 4.08
N GLU A 26 -12.23 -7.22 5.38
CA GLU A 26 -13.36 -6.75 6.18
C GLU A 26 -13.38 -5.23 6.32
N ILE A 27 -12.22 -4.63 6.60
CA ILE A 27 -12.04 -3.17 6.68
C ILE A 27 -12.41 -2.51 5.35
N ASP A 28 -11.95 -3.05 4.22
CA ASP A 28 -12.22 -2.49 2.91
C ASP A 28 -13.69 -2.64 2.52
N SER A 29 -14.31 -3.77 2.83
CA SER A 29 -15.76 -3.94 2.70
C SER A 29 -16.54 -2.87 3.49
N LEU A 30 -16.12 -2.57 4.73
CA LEU A 30 -16.75 -1.53 5.55
C LEU A 30 -16.50 -0.12 4.99
N LYS A 31 -15.28 0.18 4.52
CA LYS A 31 -14.98 1.45 3.85
C LYS A 31 -15.83 1.62 2.61
N ASP A 32 -16.02 0.57 1.81
CA ASP A 32 -16.82 0.63 0.58
C ASP A 32 -18.30 0.83 0.89
N ALA A 33 -18.82 0.21 1.95
CA ALA A 33 -20.17 0.51 2.45
C ALA A 33 -20.31 2.00 2.87
N ILE A 34 -19.30 2.56 3.54
CA ILE A 34 -19.28 3.99 3.91
C ILE A 34 -19.23 4.88 2.66
N LYS A 35 -18.36 4.58 1.67
CA LYS A 35 -18.28 5.33 0.41
C LYS A 35 -19.60 5.25 -0.37
N ALA A 36 -20.23 4.08 -0.43
CA ALA A 36 -21.53 3.90 -1.07
C ALA A 36 -22.62 4.73 -0.39
N ALA A 37 -22.59 4.83 0.94
CA ALA A 37 -23.47 5.70 1.70
C ALA A 37 -23.17 7.20 1.49
N MET A 38 -21.91 7.57 1.18
CA MET A 38 -21.55 8.96 0.85
C MET A 38 -22.06 9.40 -0.53
N GLY A 39 -22.16 8.48 -1.49
CA GLY A 39 -22.56 8.82 -2.86
C GLY A 39 -21.65 9.90 -3.47
N ASP A 40 -22.24 10.98 -3.98
CA ASP A 40 -21.53 12.12 -4.56
C ASP A 40 -21.07 13.16 -3.51
N GLN A 41 -21.37 12.96 -2.23
CA GLN A 41 -21.01 13.90 -1.18
C GLN A 41 -19.53 13.73 -0.80
N GLU A 42 -18.74 14.79 -0.95
CA GLU A 42 -17.32 14.78 -0.55
C GLU A 42 -17.11 14.82 0.97
N GLN A 43 -18.15 15.19 1.74
CA GLN A 43 -18.09 15.31 3.19
C GLN A 43 -19.43 14.97 3.85
N ILE A 44 -19.40 14.11 4.86
CA ILE A 44 -20.54 13.79 5.73
C ILE A 44 -20.13 13.92 7.20
N ILE A 45 -21.04 14.42 8.04
CA ILE A 45 -20.89 14.38 9.50
C ILE A 45 -21.86 13.32 10.04
N ALA A 46 -21.31 12.27 10.66
CA ALA A 46 -22.06 11.19 11.28
C ALA A 46 -21.78 11.18 12.79
N GLY A 47 -22.66 11.81 13.57
CA GLY A 47 -22.46 12.00 15.01
C GLY A 47 -21.19 12.79 15.31
N ALA A 48 -20.23 12.17 16.02
CA ALA A 48 -18.95 12.78 16.35
C ALA A 48 -17.90 12.68 15.23
N PHE A 49 -18.18 11.98 14.13
CA PHE A 49 -17.20 11.70 13.08
C PHE A 49 -17.42 12.58 11.86
N LYS A 50 -16.33 13.19 11.37
CA LYS A 50 -16.28 13.88 10.08
C LYS A 50 -15.63 12.94 9.05
N ILE A 51 -16.40 12.56 8.04
CA ILE A 51 -15.96 11.67 6.96
C ILE A 51 -15.75 12.50 5.71
N THR A 52 -14.60 12.38 5.06
CA THR A 52 -14.29 13.09 3.81
C THR A 52 -13.75 12.12 2.76
N TYR A 53 -14.31 12.16 1.55
CA TYR A 53 -13.85 11.38 0.42
C TYR A 53 -13.68 12.32 -0.77
N LYS A 54 -12.43 12.72 -1.03
CA LYS A 54 -12.05 13.67 -2.09
C LYS A 54 -11.11 13.02 -3.07
N ALA A 55 -11.22 13.39 -4.33
CA ALA A 55 -10.26 12.98 -5.35
C ALA A 55 -8.88 13.57 -5.00
N VAL A 56 -7.89 12.69 -4.82
CA VAL A 56 -6.49 13.09 -4.62
C VAL A 56 -5.74 12.76 -5.91
N SER A 57 -5.29 13.79 -6.62
CA SER A 57 -4.40 13.61 -7.76
C SER A 57 -2.95 13.55 -7.27
N SER A 58 -2.26 12.45 -7.60
CA SER A 58 -0.82 12.35 -7.40
C SER A 58 -0.13 12.48 -8.75
N SER A 59 0.76 13.46 -8.86
CA SER A 59 1.65 13.57 -10.02
C SER A 59 2.97 12.88 -9.69
N ARG A 60 3.40 11.98 -10.57
CA ARG A 60 4.69 11.29 -10.50
C ARG A 60 5.40 11.51 -11.82
N VAL A 61 6.72 11.67 -11.77
CA VAL A 61 7.54 11.74 -12.97
C VAL A 61 7.56 10.35 -13.60
N ASP A 62 7.21 10.27 -14.89
CA ASP A 62 7.39 9.04 -15.66
C ASP A 62 8.89 8.82 -15.93
N THR A 63 9.52 8.10 -15.01
CA THR A 63 10.95 7.79 -15.09
C THR A 63 11.32 6.93 -16.31
N THR A 64 10.37 6.21 -16.89
CA THR A 64 10.59 5.39 -18.10
C THR A 64 10.65 6.29 -19.33
N ALA A 65 9.68 7.19 -19.47
CA ALA A 65 9.68 8.20 -20.53
C ALA A 65 10.91 9.12 -20.42
N LEU A 66 11.28 9.54 -19.20
CA LEU A 66 12.47 10.36 -18.96
C LEU A 66 13.76 9.65 -19.39
N LYS A 67 13.94 8.38 -19.03
CA LYS A 67 15.10 7.57 -19.47
C LYS A 67 15.16 7.42 -20.98
N LYS A 68 14.01 7.30 -21.65
CA LYS A 68 13.92 7.17 -23.12
C LYS A 68 14.23 8.48 -23.84
N ALA A 69 13.72 9.60 -23.34
CA ALA A 69 13.88 10.91 -23.97
C ALA A 69 15.22 11.59 -23.63
N MET A 70 15.69 11.45 -22.39
CA MET A 70 16.88 12.14 -21.86
C MET A 70 17.70 11.19 -20.96
N PRO A 71 18.44 10.25 -21.55
CA PRO A 71 19.19 9.24 -20.79
C PRO A 71 20.30 9.84 -19.91
N GLU A 72 20.98 10.90 -20.38
CA GLU A 72 22.04 11.56 -19.60
C GLU A 72 21.51 12.22 -18.32
N VAL A 73 20.40 12.94 -18.43
CA VAL A 73 19.72 13.55 -17.27
C VAL A 73 19.23 12.45 -16.33
N ALA A 74 18.60 11.40 -16.86
CA ALA A 74 18.15 10.28 -16.02
C ALA A 74 19.31 9.62 -15.27
N ALA A 75 20.48 9.45 -15.89
CA ALA A 75 21.66 8.90 -15.25
C ALA A 75 22.20 9.81 -14.14
N GLN A 76 22.28 11.11 -14.38
CA GLN A 76 22.82 12.09 -13.43
C GLN A 76 21.99 12.23 -12.15
N PHE A 77 20.68 12.00 -12.24
CA PHE A 77 19.75 12.13 -11.11
C PHE A 77 19.26 10.79 -10.55
N THR A 78 19.82 9.65 -10.98
CA THR A 78 19.50 8.34 -10.41
C THR A 78 20.40 8.02 -9.22
N LYS A 79 19.79 7.81 -8.05
CA LYS A 79 20.49 7.29 -6.86
C LYS A 79 20.19 5.81 -6.68
N THR A 80 21.23 4.98 -6.66
CA THR A 80 21.10 3.55 -6.34
C THR A 80 21.07 3.39 -4.82
N THR A 81 19.97 2.83 -4.31
CA THR A 81 19.85 2.40 -2.92
C THR A 81 19.64 0.90 -2.89
N THR A 82 20.50 0.18 -2.20
CA THR A 82 20.34 -1.26 -1.98
C THR A 82 19.50 -1.49 -0.74
N SER A 83 18.37 -2.17 -0.89
CA SER A 83 17.56 -2.69 0.21
C SER A 83 17.47 -4.21 0.10
N HIS A 84 17.41 -4.87 1.25
CA HIS A 84 17.23 -6.32 1.30
C HIS A 84 15.75 -6.59 1.55
N ARG A 85 15.12 -7.33 0.64
CA ARG A 85 13.71 -7.75 0.78
C ARG A 85 13.67 -9.15 1.35
N LEU A 86 12.93 -9.34 2.44
CA LEU A 86 12.54 -10.67 2.89
C LEU A 86 11.43 -11.20 1.97
N THR A 87 11.63 -12.37 1.38
CA THR A 87 10.61 -13.07 0.59
C THR A 87 10.50 -14.49 1.11
N ILE A 88 9.27 -14.89 1.43
CA ILE A 88 8.93 -16.21 1.93
C ILE A 88 7.98 -16.80 0.88
N ALA A 89 8.39 -17.91 0.25
CA ALA A 89 7.57 -18.66 -0.69
C ALA A 89 6.70 -19.70 0.04
#